data_AF-A0ABD2JPL4-F1
#
_entry.id   AF-A0ABD2JPL4-F1
#
_cell.length_a   1.000
_cell.length_b   1.000
_cell.length_c   1.000
_cell.angle_alpha   90.00
_cell.angle_beta   90.00
_cell.angle_gamma   90.00
#
_symmetry.space_group_name_H-M   'P 1'
#
loop_
_entity.id
_entity.type
_entity.pdbx_description
1 polymer ?
#
loop_
_entity_poly.entity_id
_entity_poly.type
_entity_poly.pdbx_seq_one_letter_code
_entity_poly.pdbx_strand_id
1 'polypeptide(L)'
;MGSSASAPFFSAMGVLANSNLCPFLFALAIGIPSAVLYCSLLLVIVANFKHFSSPFFILIIIRAILSLINYVVTFLALRFCKIGLFFSIYLKFPRLLLAFLYFMVYYAFHVENLLTAFLLLNRLSAIVFPMKYGNLWRVGLPFVVAFSFIFPLPFTVPIFGLDMYIHVQNDNATFTIDFHKTAKDLHSSEIAAWSAVLFGIVCLFLNVATLLAYKLRSNYQQNDQNAANERKMTIYTVSTFFGQLLMAIFMVIRYISGTNFVGEHNNRFSYVQAWFNVTLDQADTLYVANFNQYPWVNDLSTVVIPAWLLLWASSKLRQIIAKKLQFVNRLPEHTMFVRQQIKFVSPQTQPINGICR
;
A
#
# COMPACT_ATOMS: atom_id res chain seq x y z
N MET A 1 33.96 -11.58 -24.00
CA MET A 1 33.75 -10.11 -24.13
C MET A 1 32.69 -9.71 -23.11
N GLY A 2 33.10 -9.38 -21.89
CA GLY A 2 32.18 -8.87 -20.85
C GLY A 2 31.89 -7.40 -21.13
N SER A 3 30.62 -7.05 -21.34
CA SER A 3 30.22 -5.70 -21.71
C SER A 3 30.48 -4.73 -20.56
N SER A 4 31.31 -3.72 -20.78
CA SER A 4 31.52 -2.57 -19.88
C SER A 4 30.22 -1.82 -19.51
N ALA A 5 29.13 -2.07 -20.24
CA ALA A 5 27.81 -1.46 -20.01
C ALA A 5 27.12 -1.89 -18.70
N SER A 6 27.49 -3.03 -18.09
CA SER A 6 26.84 -3.49 -16.84
C SER A 6 27.44 -2.88 -15.57
N ALA A 7 28.67 -2.36 -15.62
CA ALA A 7 29.36 -1.76 -14.48
C ALA A 7 28.60 -0.58 -13.82
N PRO A 8 28.08 0.44 -14.55
CA PRO A 8 27.34 1.53 -13.92
C PRO A 8 26.02 1.07 -13.29
N PHE A 9 25.35 0.08 -13.89
CA PHE A 9 24.12 -0.51 -13.34
C PHE A 9 24.40 -1.20 -11.99
N PHE A 10 25.40 -2.07 -11.93
CA PHE A 10 25.74 -2.76 -10.67
C PHE A 10 26.32 -1.82 -9.62
N SER A 11 27.01 -0.75 -10.03
CA SER A 11 27.41 0.31 -9.11
C SER A 11 26.19 0.99 -8.48
N ALA A 12 25.15 1.31 -9.25
CA ALA A 12 23.92 1.90 -8.73
C ALA A 12 23.16 0.91 -7.83
N MET A 13 23.08 -0.37 -8.21
CA MET A 13 22.49 -1.42 -7.36
C MET A 13 23.27 -1.60 -6.05
N GLY A 14 24.60 -1.51 -6.08
CA GLY A 14 25.44 -1.53 -4.88
C GLY A 14 25.12 -0.39 -3.91
N VAL A 15 24.87 0.82 -4.42
CA VAL A 15 24.42 1.95 -3.59
C VAL A 15 23.05 1.65 -2.97
N LEU A 16 22.11 1.09 -3.73
CA LEU A 16 20.78 0.71 -3.22
C LEU A 16 20.82 -0.47 -2.24
N ALA A 17 21.75 -1.40 -2.41
CA ALA A 17 21.95 -2.53 -1.51
C ALA A 17 22.52 -2.07 -0.16
N ASN A 18 23.43 -1.10 -0.17
CA ASN A 18 24.06 -0.58 1.05
C ASN A 18 23.26 0.54 1.74
N SER A 19 22.28 1.15 1.05
CA SER A 19 21.46 2.23 1.63
C SER A 19 20.13 1.70 2.18
N ASN A 20 20.12 1.27 3.43
CA ASN A 20 18.87 0.91 4.12
C ASN A 20 18.06 2.14 4.54
N LEU A 21 18.76 3.21 4.94
CA LEU A 21 18.14 4.39 5.55
C LEU A 21 17.33 5.23 4.54
N CYS A 22 17.86 5.48 3.34
CA CYS A 22 17.20 6.35 2.36
C CYS A 22 15.85 5.78 1.87
N PRO A 23 15.76 4.51 1.40
CA PRO A 23 14.48 3.90 1.03
C PRO A 23 13.50 3.83 2.20
N PHE A 24 14.00 3.64 3.43
CA PHE A 24 13.16 3.64 4.63
C PHE A 24 12.59 5.03 4.94
N LEU A 25 13.41 6.08 4.93
CA LEU A 25 12.97 7.46 5.14
C LEU A 25 12.00 7.91 4.05
N PHE A 26 12.27 7.52 2.79
CA PHE A 26 11.34 7.76 1.69
C PHE A 26 10.00 7.07 1.91
N ALA A 27 10.01 5.78 2.30
CA ALA A 27 8.80 5.03 2.64
C ALA A 27 8.01 5.71 3.77
N LEU A 28 8.68 6.20 4.83
CA LEU A 28 8.02 6.93 5.91
C LEU A 28 7.40 8.25 5.43
N ALA A 29 8.15 9.02 4.64
CA ALA A 29 7.73 10.33 4.16
C ALA A 29 6.47 10.25 3.29
N ILE A 30 6.33 9.21 2.47
CA ILE A 30 5.13 9.02 1.63
C ILE A 30 4.05 8.20 2.36
N GLY A 31 4.45 7.21 3.16
CA GLY A 31 3.58 6.21 3.76
C GLY A 31 2.77 6.77 4.93
N ILE A 32 3.39 7.50 5.86
CA ILE A 32 2.69 8.02 7.05
C ILE A 32 1.58 9.00 6.67
N PRO A 33 1.83 10.06 5.87
CA PRO A 33 0.77 10.99 5.49
C PRO A 33 -0.38 10.28 4.75
N SER A 34 -0.04 9.31 3.90
CA SER A 34 -1.02 8.53 3.15
C SER A 34 -1.84 7.61 4.05
N ALA A 35 -1.23 6.97 5.05
CA ALA A 35 -1.95 6.14 6.01
C ALA A 35 -2.90 6.98 6.87
N VAL A 36 -2.46 8.15 7.35
CA VAL A 36 -3.31 9.11 8.08
C VAL A 36 -4.48 9.58 7.22
N LEU A 37 -4.23 9.91 5.96
CA LEU A 37 -5.27 10.23 5.00
C LEU A 37 -6.25 9.06 4.83
N TYR A 38 -5.74 7.83 4.65
CA TYR A 38 -6.58 6.66 4.44
C TYR A 38 -7.49 6.37 5.64
N CYS A 39 -6.95 6.46 6.86
CA CYS A 39 -7.71 6.39 8.11
C CYS A 39 -8.80 7.46 8.15
N SER A 40 -8.47 8.70 7.80
CA SER A 40 -9.42 9.81 7.78
C SER A 40 -10.56 9.58 6.77
N LEU A 41 -10.24 9.06 5.57
CA LEU A 41 -11.22 8.69 4.56
C LEU A 41 -12.15 7.57 5.07
N LEU A 42 -11.59 6.53 5.68
CA LEU A 42 -12.36 5.44 6.28
C LEU A 42 -13.31 5.95 7.36
N LEU A 43 -12.83 6.80 8.27
CA LEU A 43 -13.67 7.40 9.32
C LEU A 43 -14.83 8.19 8.71
N VAL A 44 -14.58 8.97 7.65
CA VAL A 44 -15.65 9.72 6.95
C VAL A 44 -16.65 8.77 6.29
N ILE A 45 -16.18 7.71 5.62
CA ILE A 45 -17.04 6.73 4.96
C ILE A 45 -17.92 6.01 5.99
N VAL A 46 -17.33 5.53 7.10
CA VAL A 46 -18.04 4.82 8.17
C VAL A 46 -19.04 5.74 8.87
N ALA A 47 -18.64 6.97 9.22
CA ALA A 47 -19.55 7.94 9.83
C ALA A 47 -20.73 8.35 8.93
N ASN A 48 -20.59 8.17 7.61
CA ASN A 48 -21.62 8.50 6.62
C ASN A 48 -22.05 7.25 5.82
N PHE A 49 -22.03 6.06 6.45
CA PHE A 49 -22.19 4.78 5.76
C PHE A 49 -23.46 4.68 4.90
N LYS A 50 -24.55 5.34 5.31
CA LYS A 50 -25.80 5.42 4.52
C LYS A 50 -25.58 5.97 3.10
N HIS A 51 -24.63 6.89 2.91
CA HIS A 51 -24.28 7.47 1.62
C HIS A 51 -23.24 6.65 0.84
N PHE A 52 -22.58 5.70 1.50
CA PHE A 52 -21.49 4.88 0.96
C PHE A 52 -21.80 3.37 1.06
N SER A 53 -23.07 2.99 1.11
CA SER A 53 -23.52 1.60 1.24
C SER A 53 -23.43 0.80 -0.06
N SER A 54 -23.00 1.42 -1.16
CA SER A 54 -22.85 0.71 -2.43
C SER A 54 -21.79 -0.40 -2.31
N PRO A 55 -21.95 -1.54 -3.00
CA PRO A 55 -20.97 -2.64 -2.96
C PRO A 55 -19.53 -2.22 -3.27
N PHE A 56 -19.35 -1.26 -4.19
CA PHE A 56 -18.05 -0.68 -4.51
C PHE A 56 -17.34 -0.08 -3.29
N PHE A 57 -18.05 0.75 -2.52
CA PHE A 57 -17.48 1.36 -1.32
C PHE A 57 -17.25 0.35 -0.21
N ILE A 58 -18.08 -0.69 -0.08
CA ILE A 58 -17.84 -1.77 0.89
C ILE A 58 -16.53 -2.51 0.56
N LEU A 59 -16.30 -2.85 -0.71
CA LEU A 59 -15.03 -3.46 -1.14
C LEU A 59 -13.82 -2.53 -0.86
N ILE A 60 -13.97 -1.22 -1.10
CA ILE A 60 -12.93 -0.23 -0.77
C ILE A 60 -12.65 -0.21 0.73
N ILE A 61 -13.68 -0.21 1.58
CA ILE A 61 -13.51 -0.18 3.05
C ILE A 61 -12.73 -1.41 3.51
N ILE A 62 -13.17 -2.60 3.08
CA ILE A 62 -12.54 -3.87 3.46
C ILE A 62 -11.07 -3.88 3.02
N ARG A 63 -10.82 -3.50 1.76
CA ARG A 63 -9.46 -3.39 1.23
C ARG A 63 -8.63 -2.38 2.01
N ALA A 64 -9.15 -1.18 2.27
CA ALA A 64 -8.43 -0.13 2.98
C ALA A 64 -8.03 -0.55 4.40
N ILE A 65 -8.93 -1.23 5.11
CA ILE A 65 -8.64 -1.79 6.44
C ILE A 65 -7.49 -2.79 6.32
N LEU A 66 -7.57 -3.71 5.36
CA LEU A 66 -6.51 -4.69 5.11
C LEU A 66 -5.17 -4.03 4.75
N SER A 67 -5.18 -3.00 3.89
CA SER A 67 -3.96 -2.26 3.50
C SER A 67 -3.33 -1.56 4.70
N LEU A 68 -4.13 -0.99 5.62
CA LEU A 68 -3.62 -0.40 6.86
C LEU A 68 -3.06 -1.45 7.83
N ILE A 69 -3.71 -2.61 7.94
CA ILE A 69 -3.18 -3.74 8.72
C ILE A 69 -1.85 -4.21 8.11
N ASN A 70 -1.79 -4.39 6.79
CA ASN A 70 -0.59 -4.79 6.07
C ASN A 70 0.54 -3.76 6.23
N TYR A 71 0.21 -2.47 6.18
CA TYR A 71 1.15 -1.40 6.47
C TYR A 71 1.79 -1.58 7.85
N VAL A 72 0.99 -1.73 8.91
CA VAL A 72 1.51 -1.95 10.28
C VAL A 72 2.31 -3.26 10.39
N VAL A 73 1.79 -4.36 9.83
CA VAL A 73 2.46 -5.66 9.88
C VAL A 73 3.80 -5.61 9.16
N THR A 74 3.90 -4.98 7.99
CA THR A 74 5.18 -4.87 7.27
C THR A 74 6.19 -4.00 8.01
N PHE A 75 5.75 -3.01 8.80
CA PHE A 75 6.64 -2.30 9.72
C PHE A 75 7.29 -3.23 10.74
N LEU A 76 6.47 -4.07 11.39
CA LEU A 76 6.93 -5.05 12.36
C LEU A 76 7.82 -6.12 11.69
N ALA A 77 7.26 -6.82 10.71
CA ALA A 77 7.90 -7.99 10.11
C ALA A 77 9.16 -7.68 9.30
N LEU A 78 9.26 -6.49 8.67
CA LEU A 78 10.31 -6.20 7.70
C LEU A 78 11.10 -4.93 7.99
N ARG A 79 10.45 -3.83 8.41
CA ARG A 79 11.13 -2.51 8.44
C ARG A 79 11.92 -2.26 9.70
N PHE A 80 11.34 -2.52 10.87
CA PHE A 80 12.06 -2.34 12.14
C PHE A 80 13.30 -3.23 12.21
N CYS A 81 13.21 -4.43 11.63
CA CYS A 81 14.33 -5.35 11.48
C CYS A 81 15.52 -4.70 10.75
N LYS A 82 15.26 -3.95 9.65
CA LYS A 82 16.30 -3.31 8.83
C LYS A 82 17.02 -2.13 9.47
N ILE A 83 16.40 -1.49 10.46
CA ILE A 83 17.00 -0.37 11.19
C ILE A 83 17.46 -0.78 12.60
N GLY A 84 17.35 -2.07 12.95
CA GLY A 84 17.70 -2.58 14.28
C GLY A 84 16.74 -2.13 15.40
N LEU A 85 15.58 -1.56 15.05
CA LEU A 85 14.65 -1.06 16.06
C LEU A 85 13.98 -2.24 16.77
N PHE A 86 13.96 -2.18 18.09
CA PHE A 86 13.43 -3.24 18.96
C PHE A 86 14.17 -4.58 18.88
N PHE A 87 15.42 -4.62 18.40
CA PHE A 87 16.18 -5.87 18.23
C PHE A 87 16.14 -6.80 19.46
N SER A 88 16.37 -6.27 20.65
CA SER A 88 16.33 -7.03 21.91
C SER A 88 14.95 -7.63 22.25
N ILE A 89 13.88 -7.06 21.71
CA ILE A 89 12.51 -7.58 21.84
C ILE A 89 12.30 -8.72 20.82
N TYR A 90 12.74 -8.56 19.58
CA TYR A 90 12.61 -9.60 18.55
C TYR A 90 13.36 -10.88 18.89
N LEU A 91 14.54 -10.78 19.52
CA LEU A 91 15.28 -11.97 20.00
C LEU A 91 14.51 -12.79 21.05
N LYS A 92 13.51 -12.19 21.71
CA LYS A 92 12.65 -12.87 22.69
C LYS A 92 11.34 -13.39 22.09
N PHE A 93 11.07 -13.13 20.81
CA PHE A 93 9.84 -13.57 20.19
C PHE A 93 9.83 -15.09 20.01
N PRO A 94 8.73 -15.77 20.39
CA PRO A 94 8.60 -17.19 20.10
C PRO A 94 8.50 -17.41 18.59
N ARG A 95 8.97 -18.57 18.12
CA ARG A 95 8.90 -18.98 16.70
C ARG A 95 7.51 -18.78 16.09
N LEU A 96 6.46 -19.09 16.85
CA LEU A 96 5.07 -18.93 16.42
C LEU A 96 4.72 -17.47 16.07
N LEU A 97 5.23 -16.50 16.83
CA LEU A 97 4.99 -15.08 16.57
C LEU A 97 5.74 -14.60 15.32
N LEU A 98 6.98 -15.07 15.12
CA LEU A 98 7.74 -14.79 13.89
C LEU A 98 7.03 -15.37 12.66
N ALA A 99 6.55 -16.61 12.75
CA ALA A 99 5.76 -17.25 11.71
C ALA A 99 4.46 -16.49 11.44
N PHE A 100 3.76 -16.03 12.48
CA PHE A 100 2.54 -15.22 12.32
C PHE A 100 2.80 -13.89 11.61
N LEU A 101 3.86 -13.16 11.99
CA LEU A 101 4.24 -11.91 11.32
C LEU A 101 4.54 -12.15 9.83
N TYR A 102 5.30 -13.21 9.52
CA TYR A 102 5.62 -13.59 8.15
C TYR A 102 4.36 -14.02 7.37
N PHE A 103 3.53 -14.87 7.97
CA PHE A 103 2.23 -15.29 7.43
C PHE A 103 1.37 -14.08 7.06
N MET A 104 1.25 -13.09 7.94
CA MET A 104 0.39 -11.93 7.72
C MET A 104 0.85 -11.08 6.52
N VAL A 105 2.16 -10.96 6.27
CA VAL A 105 2.68 -10.24 5.09
C VAL A 105 2.24 -10.93 3.80
N TYR A 106 2.45 -12.24 3.68
CA TYR A 106 2.09 -12.98 2.47
C TYR A 106 0.58 -13.13 2.30
N TYR A 107 -0.13 -13.38 3.40
CA TYR A 107 -1.58 -13.48 3.40
C TYR A 107 -2.24 -12.18 2.96
N ALA A 108 -1.84 -11.04 3.53
CA ALA A 108 -2.37 -9.74 3.12
C ALA A 108 -2.12 -9.48 1.64
N PHE A 109 -0.92 -9.80 1.12
CA PHE A 109 -0.59 -9.68 -0.29
C PHE A 109 -1.57 -10.43 -1.20
N HIS A 110 -1.86 -11.71 -0.91
CA HIS A 110 -2.81 -12.49 -1.70
C HIS A 110 -4.25 -11.96 -1.60
N VAL A 111 -4.71 -11.62 -0.40
CA VAL A 111 -6.05 -11.07 -0.17
C VAL A 111 -6.21 -9.72 -0.89
N GLU A 112 -5.21 -8.84 -0.85
CA GLU A 112 -5.25 -7.54 -1.56
C GLU A 112 -5.33 -7.68 -3.08
N ASN A 113 -4.60 -8.64 -3.66
CA ASN A 113 -4.69 -8.93 -5.09
C ASN A 113 -6.09 -9.41 -5.48
N LEU A 114 -6.67 -10.31 -4.68
CA LEU A 114 -8.00 -10.86 -4.93
C LEU A 114 -9.10 -9.80 -4.76
N LEU A 115 -9.03 -8.97 -3.71
CA LEU A 115 -9.92 -7.81 -3.52
C LEU A 115 -9.78 -6.79 -4.66
N THR A 116 -8.58 -6.61 -5.21
CA THR A 116 -8.37 -5.75 -6.39
C THR A 116 -9.07 -6.30 -7.62
N ALA A 117 -8.93 -7.60 -7.90
CA ALA A 117 -9.63 -8.26 -9.00
C ALA A 117 -11.15 -8.12 -8.85
N PHE A 118 -11.69 -8.32 -7.65
CA PHE A 118 -13.12 -8.15 -7.40
C PHE A 118 -13.59 -6.70 -7.48
N LEU A 119 -12.77 -5.73 -7.10
CA LEU A 119 -13.07 -4.31 -7.30
C LEU A 119 -13.18 -3.96 -8.79
N LEU A 120 -12.30 -4.52 -9.62
CA LEU A 120 -12.35 -4.37 -11.08
C LEU A 120 -13.57 -5.08 -11.68
N LEU A 121 -13.89 -6.29 -11.23
CA LEU A 121 -15.09 -7.00 -11.65
C LEU A 121 -16.36 -6.25 -11.24
N ASN A 122 -16.37 -5.63 -10.06
CA ASN A 122 -17.45 -4.75 -9.60
C ASN A 122 -17.64 -3.56 -10.54
N ARG A 123 -16.55 -2.94 -10.99
CA ARG A 123 -16.62 -1.86 -11.99
C ARG A 123 -17.08 -2.32 -13.36
N LEU A 124 -16.53 -3.41 -13.87
CA LEU A 124 -16.94 -3.99 -15.14
C LEU A 124 -18.46 -4.27 -15.15
N SER A 125 -18.95 -4.95 -14.11
CA SER A 125 -20.37 -5.30 -14.01
C SER A 125 -21.30 -4.09 -13.80
N ALA A 126 -20.84 -3.02 -13.13
CA ALA A 126 -21.60 -1.77 -13.04
C ALA A 126 -21.79 -1.11 -14.43
N ILE A 127 -20.77 -1.20 -15.29
CA ILE A 127 -20.79 -0.62 -16.63
C ILE A 127 -21.58 -1.51 -17.60
N VAL A 128 -21.34 -2.82 -17.61
CA VAL A 128 -21.94 -3.77 -18.57
C VAL A 128 -23.38 -4.12 -18.19
N PHE A 129 -23.68 -4.27 -16.90
CA PHE A 129 -24.98 -4.75 -16.42
C PHE A 129 -25.66 -3.79 -15.43
N PRO A 130 -25.88 -2.51 -15.78
CA PRO A 130 -26.37 -1.49 -14.84
C PRO A 130 -27.71 -1.88 -14.18
N MET A 131 -28.61 -2.52 -14.93
CA MET A 131 -29.94 -2.92 -14.42
C MET A 131 -29.89 -4.10 -13.43
N LYS A 132 -28.87 -4.96 -13.53
CA LYS A 132 -28.73 -6.16 -12.67
C LYS A 132 -27.68 -5.96 -11.57
N TYR A 133 -26.86 -4.92 -11.66
CA TYR A 133 -25.73 -4.65 -10.78
C TYR A 133 -26.11 -4.69 -9.29
N GLY A 134 -27.21 -4.02 -8.90
CA GLY A 134 -27.65 -3.96 -7.50
C GLY A 134 -27.95 -5.34 -6.91
N ASN A 135 -28.72 -6.16 -7.63
CA ASN A 135 -29.09 -7.51 -7.18
C ASN A 135 -27.88 -8.45 -7.19
N LEU A 136 -27.07 -8.40 -8.25
CA LEU A 136 -25.87 -9.23 -8.40
C LEU A 136 -24.94 -9.07 -7.20
N TRP A 137 -24.62 -7.82 -6.84
CA TRP A 137 -23.67 -7.56 -5.75
C TRP A 137 -24.29 -7.60 -4.38
N ARG A 138 -25.59 -7.36 -4.21
CA ARG A 138 -26.24 -7.55 -2.90
C ARG A 138 -26.14 -9.00 -2.43
N VAL A 139 -26.30 -9.95 -3.35
CA VAL A 139 -26.17 -11.39 -3.06
C VAL A 139 -24.71 -11.84 -3.12
N GLY A 140 -23.96 -11.41 -4.13
CA GLY A 140 -22.59 -11.89 -4.39
C GLY A 140 -21.52 -11.33 -3.45
N LEU A 141 -21.70 -10.10 -2.92
CA LEU A 141 -20.69 -9.43 -2.10
C LEU A 141 -20.22 -10.24 -0.88
N PRO A 142 -21.09 -10.82 -0.02
CA PRO A 142 -20.62 -11.63 1.11
C PRO A 142 -19.76 -12.83 0.68
N PHE A 143 -20.13 -13.50 -0.42
CA PHE A 143 -19.35 -14.63 -0.96
C PHE A 143 -18.00 -14.18 -1.50
N VAL A 144 -17.98 -13.06 -2.22
CA VAL A 144 -16.74 -12.44 -2.72
C VAL A 144 -15.80 -12.09 -1.58
N VAL A 145 -16.32 -11.48 -0.51
CA VAL A 145 -15.53 -11.15 0.68
C VAL A 145 -15.03 -12.42 1.36
N ALA A 146 -15.89 -13.39 1.64
CA ALA A 146 -15.50 -14.65 2.27
C ALA A 146 -14.44 -15.39 1.45
N PHE A 147 -14.64 -15.50 0.13
CA PHE A 147 -13.67 -16.11 -0.78
C PHE A 147 -12.34 -15.38 -0.75
N SER A 148 -12.35 -14.04 -0.69
CA SER A 148 -11.13 -13.23 -0.64
C SER A 148 -10.21 -13.57 0.54
N PHE A 149 -10.79 -13.91 1.69
CA PHE A 149 -10.05 -14.27 2.90
C PHE A 149 -9.78 -15.77 3.01
N ILE A 150 -10.70 -16.64 2.59
CA ILE A 150 -10.54 -18.10 2.74
C ILE A 150 -9.57 -18.65 1.69
N PHE A 151 -9.65 -18.19 0.43
CA PHE A 151 -8.87 -18.74 -0.68
C PHE A 151 -7.34 -18.65 -0.49
N PRO A 152 -6.78 -17.58 0.11
CA PRO A 152 -5.33 -17.52 0.34
C PRO A 152 -4.78 -18.49 1.41
N LEU A 153 -5.62 -18.99 2.32
CA LEU A 153 -5.16 -19.78 3.48
C LEU A 153 -4.37 -21.04 3.11
N PRO A 154 -4.77 -21.89 2.15
CA PRO A 154 -4.01 -23.08 1.77
C PRO A 154 -2.59 -22.77 1.30
N PHE A 155 -2.36 -21.57 0.76
CA PHE A 155 -1.05 -21.13 0.27
C PHE A 155 -0.17 -20.55 1.36
N THR A 156 -0.74 -19.96 2.40
CA THR A 156 0.01 -19.22 3.43
C THR A 156 0.12 -19.96 4.76
N VAL A 157 -0.85 -20.79 5.14
CA VAL A 157 -0.80 -21.61 6.36
C VAL A 157 0.46 -22.49 6.47
N PRO A 158 1.03 -23.06 5.37
CA PRO A 158 2.29 -23.80 5.45
C PRO A 158 3.46 -23.03 6.08
N ILE A 159 3.42 -21.69 6.12
CA ILE A 159 4.43 -20.85 6.79
C ILE A 159 4.59 -21.21 8.27
N PHE A 160 3.52 -21.65 8.95
CA PHE A 160 3.61 -22.06 10.35
C PHE A 160 4.43 -23.34 10.56
N GLY A 161 4.63 -24.14 9.51
CA GLY A 161 5.51 -25.31 9.54
C GLY A 161 7.00 -24.94 9.41
N LEU A 162 7.33 -23.73 8.93
CA LEU A 162 8.70 -23.30 8.69
C LEU A 162 9.45 -23.04 9.99
N ASP A 163 10.75 -23.32 9.98
CA ASP A 163 11.63 -23.03 11.11
C ASP A 163 12.12 -21.59 11.06
N MET A 164 11.26 -20.69 11.57
CA MET A 164 11.50 -19.24 11.59
C MET A 164 12.53 -18.86 12.65
N TYR A 165 13.49 -18.01 12.28
CA TYR A 165 14.51 -17.46 13.17
C TYR A 165 14.84 -16.00 12.83
N ILE A 166 15.59 -15.36 13.72
CA ILE A 166 16.14 -14.02 13.49
C ILE A 166 17.56 -14.16 12.96
N HIS A 167 17.79 -13.71 11.74
CA HIS A 167 19.12 -13.62 11.15
C HIS A 167 19.69 -12.23 11.43
N VAL A 168 20.70 -12.18 12.29
CA VAL A 168 21.45 -10.95 12.63
C VAL A 168 22.48 -10.68 11.53
N GLN A 169 22.54 -9.45 11.04
CA GLN A 169 23.48 -9.04 10.00
C GLN A 169 24.87 -8.78 10.58
N ASN A 170 25.87 -8.63 9.70
CA ASN A 170 27.28 -8.43 10.07
C ASN A 170 27.53 -7.17 10.93
N ASP A 171 26.61 -6.21 10.93
CA ASP A 171 26.70 -5.00 11.75
C ASP A 171 26.27 -5.22 13.22
N ASN A 172 25.80 -6.43 13.57
CA ASN A 172 25.27 -6.81 14.89
C ASN A 172 24.11 -5.93 15.39
N ALA A 173 23.52 -5.12 14.51
CA ALA A 173 22.49 -4.15 14.85
C ALA A 173 21.22 -4.39 14.05
N THR A 174 21.36 -4.68 12.76
CA THR A 174 20.25 -4.98 11.86
C THR A 174 20.02 -6.47 11.79
N PHE A 175 18.79 -6.84 11.49
CA PHE A 175 18.38 -8.23 11.43
C PHE A 175 17.25 -8.43 10.43
N THR A 176 16.95 -9.68 10.14
CA THR A 176 15.80 -10.07 9.31
C THR A 176 15.11 -11.27 9.92
N ILE A 177 13.81 -11.40 9.69
CA ILE A 177 13.06 -12.62 9.98
C ILE A 177 13.29 -13.56 8.80
N ASP A 178 13.92 -14.69 9.05
CA ASP A 178 14.27 -15.68 8.03
C ASP A 178 13.79 -17.08 8.46
N PHE A 179 13.95 -18.07 7.59
CA PHE A 179 13.58 -19.45 7.88
C PHE A 179 14.56 -20.44 7.25
N HIS A 180 14.80 -21.56 7.95
CA HIS A 180 15.61 -22.63 7.39
C HIS A 180 14.81 -23.28 6.28
N LYS A 181 15.25 -23.15 5.03
CA LYS A 181 14.60 -23.86 3.93
C LYS A 181 14.95 -25.34 4.04
N THR A 182 13.94 -26.19 4.20
CA THR A 182 14.13 -27.62 3.96
C THR A 182 13.83 -27.94 2.49
N ALA A 183 14.43 -29.01 1.96
CA ALA A 183 14.25 -29.41 0.55
C ALA A 183 12.80 -29.77 0.17
N LYS A 184 11.89 -29.88 1.16
CA LYS A 184 10.48 -30.22 0.97
C LYS A 184 9.54 -29.02 1.17
N ASP A 185 10.06 -27.84 1.51
CA ASP A 185 9.20 -26.70 1.81
C ASP A 185 8.71 -26.01 0.54
N LEU A 186 7.39 -25.86 0.46
CA LEU A 186 6.72 -25.10 -0.59
C LEU A 186 7.27 -23.66 -0.57
N HIS A 187 7.85 -23.19 -1.67
CA HIS A 187 8.48 -21.88 -1.74
C HIS A 187 7.42 -20.77 -1.65
N SER A 188 7.15 -20.22 -0.46
CA SER A 188 6.17 -19.15 -0.25
C SER A 188 6.39 -17.94 -1.17
N SER A 189 7.67 -17.60 -1.46
CA SER A 189 8.03 -16.54 -2.40
C SER A 189 7.70 -16.89 -3.86
N GLU A 190 7.82 -18.16 -4.23
CA GLU A 190 7.44 -18.67 -5.56
C GLU A 190 5.94 -18.61 -5.76
N ILE A 191 5.17 -19.10 -4.78
CA ILE A 191 3.70 -19.04 -4.84
C ILE A 191 3.25 -17.59 -4.90
N ALA A 192 3.87 -16.71 -4.11
CA ALA A 192 3.59 -15.28 -4.15
C ALA A 192 3.85 -14.71 -5.55
N ALA A 193 5.00 -14.99 -6.16
CA ALA A 193 5.32 -14.53 -7.50
C ALA A 193 4.35 -15.05 -8.57
N TRP A 194 4.07 -16.35 -8.60
CA TRP A 194 3.10 -16.94 -9.54
C TRP A 194 1.70 -16.39 -9.34
N SER A 195 1.25 -16.25 -8.10
CA SER A 195 -0.05 -15.64 -7.80
C SER A 195 -0.09 -14.18 -8.26
N ALA A 196 1.01 -13.44 -8.12
CA ALA A 196 1.11 -12.05 -8.55
C ALA A 196 0.95 -11.93 -10.07
N VAL A 197 1.62 -12.82 -10.82
CA VAL A 197 1.48 -12.89 -12.29
C VAL A 197 0.05 -13.26 -12.67
N LEU A 198 -0.52 -14.29 -12.06
CA LEU A 198 -1.89 -14.73 -12.34
C LEU A 198 -2.91 -13.60 -12.09
N PHE A 199 -2.88 -12.99 -10.91
CA PHE A 199 -3.79 -11.89 -10.58
C PHE A 199 -3.50 -10.64 -11.43
N GLY A 200 -2.24 -10.38 -11.78
CA GLY A 200 -1.86 -9.31 -12.69
C GLY A 200 -2.50 -9.47 -14.07
N ILE A 201 -2.47 -10.69 -14.63
CA ILE A 201 -3.11 -11.03 -15.90
C ILE A 201 -4.64 -10.86 -15.79
N VAL A 202 -5.27 -11.42 -14.76
CA VAL A 202 -6.73 -11.30 -14.53
C VAL A 202 -7.13 -9.83 -14.43
N CYS A 203 -6.42 -9.03 -13.64
CA CYS A 203 -6.69 -7.61 -13.48
C CYS A 203 -6.48 -6.83 -14.78
N LEU A 204 -5.47 -7.18 -15.58
CA LEU A 204 -5.25 -6.58 -16.89
C LEU A 204 -6.45 -6.82 -17.81
N PHE A 205 -6.91 -8.06 -17.93
CA PHE A 205 -8.09 -8.41 -18.73
C PHE A 205 -9.34 -7.67 -18.25
N LEU A 206 -9.59 -7.62 -16.93
CA LEU A 206 -10.73 -6.89 -16.38
C LEU A 206 -10.64 -5.38 -16.66
N ASN A 207 -9.46 -4.77 -16.57
CA ASN A 207 -9.28 -3.36 -16.91
C ASN A 207 -9.52 -3.09 -18.39
N VAL A 208 -8.95 -3.90 -19.28
CA VAL A 208 -9.16 -3.77 -20.73
C VAL A 208 -10.65 -3.92 -21.05
N ALA A 209 -11.32 -4.92 -20.50
CA ALA A 209 -12.76 -5.11 -20.66
C ALA A 209 -13.57 -3.91 -20.13
N THR A 210 -13.17 -3.36 -18.97
CA THR A 210 -13.83 -2.19 -18.36
C THR A 210 -13.68 -0.96 -19.26
N LEU A 211 -12.48 -0.71 -19.79
CA LEU A 211 -12.21 0.41 -20.69
C LEU A 211 -12.95 0.28 -22.03
N LEU A 212 -12.98 -0.93 -22.60
CA LEU A 212 -13.74 -1.20 -23.83
C LEU A 212 -15.24 -0.99 -23.62
N ALA A 213 -15.80 -1.57 -22.56
CA ALA A 213 -17.21 -1.39 -22.21
C ALA A 213 -17.55 0.08 -21.93
N TYR A 214 -16.67 0.80 -21.23
CA TYR A 214 -16.82 2.24 -20.99
C TYR A 214 -16.82 3.04 -22.29
N LYS A 215 -15.88 2.78 -23.21
CA LYS A 215 -15.80 3.46 -24.51
C LYS A 215 -17.04 3.21 -25.36
N LEU A 216 -17.52 1.96 -25.42
CA LEU A 216 -18.74 1.60 -26.15
C LEU A 216 -19.98 2.31 -25.60
N ARG A 217 -20.07 2.45 -24.27
CA ARG A 217 -21.20 3.09 -23.59
C ARG A 217 -21.15 4.62 -23.63
N SER A 218 -19.95 5.21 -23.60
CA SER A 218 -19.76 6.67 -23.62
C SER A 218 -20.38 7.33 -24.86
N ASN A 219 -20.49 6.60 -25.97
CA ASN A 219 -21.13 7.10 -27.18
C ASN A 219 -22.66 7.29 -27.04
N TYR A 220 -23.28 6.68 -26.01
CA TYR A 220 -24.74 6.70 -25.81
C TYR A 220 -25.21 7.61 -24.66
N GLN A 221 -24.36 7.95 -23.69
CA GLN A 221 -24.76 8.73 -22.52
C GLN A 221 -24.20 10.15 -22.55
N GLN A 222 -25.03 11.10 -22.99
CA GLN A 222 -24.66 12.51 -23.18
C GLN A 222 -25.08 13.45 -22.03
N ASN A 223 -25.43 12.92 -20.84
CA ASN A 223 -25.90 13.76 -19.71
C ASN A 223 -24.95 13.73 -18.50
N ASP A 224 -24.59 14.91 -18.00
CA ASP A 224 -23.18 15.32 -17.87
C ASP A 224 -22.51 15.14 -16.49
N GLN A 225 -23.26 14.78 -15.43
CA GLN A 225 -22.68 14.73 -14.08
C GLN A 225 -22.38 13.32 -13.56
N ASN A 226 -23.24 12.35 -13.87
CA ASN A 226 -23.03 10.95 -13.48
C ASN A 226 -21.87 10.33 -14.26
N ALA A 227 -21.73 10.67 -15.54
CA ALA A 227 -20.62 10.24 -16.38
C ALA A 227 -19.26 10.69 -15.82
N ALA A 228 -19.15 11.92 -15.34
CA ALA A 228 -17.92 12.45 -14.75
C ALA A 228 -17.52 11.70 -13.47
N ASN A 229 -18.48 11.36 -12.60
CA ASN A 229 -18.22 10.58 -11.39
C ASN A 229 -17.81 9.13 -11.72
N GLU A 230 -18.49 8.48 -12.68
CA GLU A 230 -18.12 7.13 -13.14
C GLU A 230 -16.72 7.09 -13.76
N ARG A 231 -16.37 8.10 -14.58
CA ARG A 231 -15.02 8.23 -15.15
C ARG A 231 -13.96 8.30 -14.07
N LYS A 232 -14.16 9.16 -13.07
CA LYS A 232 -13.21 9.33 -11.96
C LYS A 232 -13.01 8.04 -11.17
N MET A 233 -14.09 7.31 -10.93
CA MET A 233 -14.00 6.05 -10.21
C MET A 233 -13.38 4.92 -11.04
N THR A 234 -13.58 4.93 -12.36
CA THR A 234 -12.91 4.01 -13.28
C THR A 234 -11.40 4.28 -13.32
N ILE A 235 -11.01 5.56 -13.36
CA ILE A 235 -9.61 5.97 -13.25
C ILE A 235 -9.02 5.51 -11.92
N TYR A 236 -9.73 5.70 -10.80
CA TYR A 236 -9.31 5.19 -9.50
C TYR A 236 -9.01 3.69 -9.54
N THR A 237 -9.89 2.85 -10.10
CA THR A 237 -9.67 1.41 -10.13
C THR A 237 -8.53 1.00 -11.05
N VAL A 238 -8.37 1.66 -12.20
CA VAL A 238 -7.25 1.42 -13.13
C VAL A 238 -5.93 1.80 -12.47
N SER A 239 -5.84 2.97 -11.84
CA SER A 239 -4.64 3.39 -11.12
C SER A 239 -4.31 2.49 -9.94
N THR A 240 -5.33 2.00 -9.26
CA THR A 240 -5.16 1.04 -8.17
C THR A 240 -4.60 -0.31 -8.67
N PHE A 241 -4.98 -0.72 -9.89
CA PHE A 241 -4.33 -1.84 -10.57
C PHE A 241 -2.87 -1.57 -10.91
N PHE A 242 -2.51 -0.36 -11.34
CA PHE A 242 -1.10 -0.02 -11.60
C PHE A 242 -0.22 -0.19 -10.35
N GLY A 243 -0.73 0.15 -9.16
CA GLY A 243 -0.06 -0.17 -7.89
C GLY A 243 0.17 -1.68 -7.73
N GLN A 244 -0.86 -2.51 -7.96
CA GLN A 244 -0.69 -3.97 -7.87
C GLN A 244 0.21 -4.55 -8.95
N LEU A 245 0.20 -3.98 -10.17
CA LEU A 245 1.10 -4.38 -11.24
C LEU A 245 2.57 -4.07 -10.88
N LEU A 246 2.83 -2.89 -10.32
CA LEU A 246 4.16 -2.53 -9.80
C LEU A 246 4.61 -3.54 -8.74
N MET A 247 3.73 -3.86 -7.78
CA MET A 247 4.01 -4.84 -6.75
C MET A 247 4.24 -6.25 -7.31
N ALA A 248 3.48 -6.66 -8.33
CA ALA A 248 3.65 -7.96 -8.99
C ALA A 248 4.99 -8.06 -9.72
N ILE A 249 5.36 -7.03 -10.49
CA ILE A 249 6.68 -6.94 -11.13
C ILE A 249 7.77 -7.04 -10.07
N PHE A 250 7.62 -6.30 -8.98
CA PHE A 250 8.56 -6.32 -7.87
C PHE A 250 8.69 -7.72 -7.23
N MET A 251 7.58 -8.42 -7.00
CA MET A 251 7.60 -9.78 -6.43
C MET A 251 8.25 -10.80 -7.37
N VAL A 252 8.05 -10.67 -8.69
CA VAL A 252 8.75 -11.50 -9.69
C VAL A 252 10.25 -11.24 -9.67
N ILE A 253 10.66 -9.97 -9.68
CA ILE A 253 12.10 -9.60 -9.59
C ILE A 253 12.70 -10.13 -8.28
N ARG A 254 11.99 -10.00 -7.16
CA ARG A 254 12.42 -10.51 -5.86
C ARG A 254 12.54 -12.04 -5.86
N TYR A 255 11.61 -12.75 -6.48
CA TYR A 255 11.69 -14.20 -6.60
C TYR A 255 12.92 -14.62 -7.42
N ILE A 256 13.08 -14.06 -8.62
CA ILE A 256 14.22 -14.35 -9.52
C ILE A 256 15.56 -14.03 -8.85
N SER A 257 15.65 -12.96 -8.06
CA SER A 257 16.87 -12.59 -7.34
C SER A 257 17.09 -13.37 -6.04
N GLY A 258 16.02 -13.76 -5.34
CA GLY A 258 16.08 -14.44 -4.03
C GLY A 258 16.20 -15.97 -4.11
N THR A 259 15.99 -16.57 -5.29
CA THR A 259 16.21 -18.01 -5.53
C THR A 259 17.67 -18.44 -5.39
N ASN A 260 18.61 -17.51 -5.23
CA ASN A 260 20.04 -17.77 -5.16
C ASN A 260 20.54 -18.20 -3.76
N PHE A 261 19.75 -18.00 -2.70
CA PHE A 261 20.28 -18.00 -1.32
C PHE A 261 20.31 -19.34 -0.57
N VAL A 262 19.77 -20.45 -1.08
CA VAL A 262 19.72 -21.70 -0.27
C VAL A 262 19.94 -22.97 -1.06
N GLY A 263 21.00 -23.69 -0.70
CA GLY A 263 21.04 -25.16 -0.66
C GLY A 263 21.36 -25.91 -1.95
N GLU A 264 21.17 -25.31 -3.12
CA GLU A 264 21.53 -25.90 -4.42
C GLU A 264 22.51 -24.99 -5.16
N HIS A 265 23.71 -24.80 -4.60
CA HIS A 265 24.77 -23.93 -5.17
C HIS A 265 25.13 -24.25 -6.64
N ASN A 266 24.79 -25.43 -7.18
CA ASN A 266 25.19 -25.82 -8.54
C ASN A 266 24.12 -25.67 -9.63
N ASN A 267 22.81 -25.68 -9.33
CA ASN A 267 21.78 -25.77 -10.38
C ASN A 267 20.97 -24.49 -10.61
N ARG A 268 20.75 -23.65 -9.58
CA ARG A 268 19.86 -22.47 -9.69
C ARG A 268 20.57 -21.16 -10.01
N PHE A 269 21.88 -21.13 -9.79
CA PHE A 269 22.78 -20.09 -10.33
C PHE A 269 22.62 -19.90 -11.85
N SER A 270 22.19 -20.97 -12.54
CA SER A 270 22.06 -21.01 -13.99
C SER A 270 21.09 -19.98 -14.57
N TYR A 271 19.96 -19.64 -13.95
CA TYR A 271 18.96 -18.81 -14.65
C TYR A 271 19.37 -17.33 -14.74
N VAL A 272 19.71 -16.70 -13.62
CA VAL A 272 20.12 -15.28 -13.63
C VAL A 272 21.47 -15.12 -14.32
N GLN A 273 22.41 -16.04 -14.08
CA GLN A 273 23.68 -16.06 -14.80
C GLN A 273 23.49 -16.30 -16.29
N ALA A 274 22.61 -17.21 -16.73
CA ALA A 274 22.36 -17.44 -18.15
C ALA A 274 21.65 -16.25 -18.82
N TRP A 275 20.70 -15.61 -18.14
CA TRP A 275 19.92 -14.52 -18.72
C TRP A 275 20.67 -13.18 -18.72
N PHE A 276 21.44 -12.91 -17.67
CA PHE A 276 22.07 -11.61 -17.45
C PHE A 276 23.60 -11.65 -17.41
N ASN A 277 24.22 -12.83 -17.45
CA ASN A 277 25.67 -13.02 -17.38
C ASN A 277 26.31 -12.33 -16.15
N VAL A 278 25.68 -12.51 -14.98
CA VAL A 278 26.09 -11.87 -13.71
C VAL A 278 26.86 -12.82 -12.81
N THR A 279 27.76 -12.27 -11.98
CA THR A 279 28.46 -13.02 -10.93
C THR A 279 27.57 -13.26 -9.71
N LEU A 280 27.98 -14.15 -8.80
CA LEU A 280 27.30 -14.40 -7.52
C LEU A 280 27.15 -13.12 -6.69
N ASP A 281 28.24 -12.37 -6.50
CA ASP A 281 28.20 -11.11 -5.74
C ASP A 281 27.24 -10.08 -6.37
N GLN A 282 27.16 -10.04 -7.70
CA GLN A 282 26.23 -9.17 -8.43
C GLN A 282 24.77 -9.59 -8.22
N ALA A 283 24.49 -10.90 -8.20
CA ALA A 283 23.16 -11.43 -7.94
C ALA A 283 22.71 -11.14 -6.49
N ASP A 284 23.61 -11.29 -5.51
CA ASP A 284 23.35 -10.95 -4.11
C ASP A 284 23.11 -9.46 -3.94
N THR A 285 23.94 -8.63 -4.57
CA THR A 285 23.76 -7.18 -4.61
C THR A 285 22.38 -6.81 -5.18
N LEU A 286 21.97 -7.45 -6.27
CA LEU A 286 20.67 -7.22 -6.89
C LEU A 286 19.52 -7.65 -5.96
N TYR A 287 19.63 -8.79 -5.30
CA TYR A 287 18.64 -9.25 -4.33
C TYR A 287 18.47 -8.27 -3.17
N VAL A 288 19.58 -7.88 -2.52
CA VAL A 288 19.56 -6.96 -1.39
C VAL A 288 19.05 -5.58 -1.81
N ALA A 289 19.50 -5.06 -2.96
CA ALA A 289 19.01 -3.80 -3.52
C ALA A 289 17.49 -3.82 -3.70
N ASN A 290 16.97 -4.87 -4.35
CA ASN A 290 15.53 -5.04 -4.54
C ASN A 290 14.83 -5.15 -3.19
N PHE A 291 15.26 -6.05 -2.31
CA PHE A 291 14.68 -6.23 -0.99
C PHE A 291 14.59 -4.92 -0.19
N ASN A 292 15.58 -4.03 -0.34
CA ASN A 292 15.61 -2.69 0.26
C ASN A 292 14.60 -1.70 -0.32
N GLN A 293 14.18 -1.88 -1.58
CA GLN A 293 13.12 -1.07 -2.18
C GLN A 293 11.71 -1.53 -1.80
N TYR A 294 11.53 -2.77 -1.31
CA TYR A 294 10.21 -3.32 -0.96
C TYR A 294 9.33 -2.38 -0.12
N PRO A 295 9.82 -1.72 0.96
CA PRO A 295 8.97 -0.93 1.85
C PRO A 295 8.22 0.20 1.13
N TRP A 296 8.91 1.00 0.31
CA TRP A 296 8.24 2.12 -0.37
C TRP A 296 7.41 1.64 -1.56
N VAL A 297 7.82 0.57 -2.25
CA VAL A 297 7.03 -0.03 -3.34
C VAL A 297 5.70 -0.56 -2.79
N ASN A 298 5.74 -1.26 -1.66
CA ASN A 298 4.56 -1.75 -0.97
C ASN A 298 3.65 -0.60 -0.52
N ASP A 299 4.19 0.44 0.11
CA ASP A 299 3.40 1.60 0.55
C ASP A 299 2.75 2.34 -0.61
N LEU A 300 3.52 2.56 -1.67
CA LEU A 300 3.04 3.24 -2.87
C LEU A 300 1.81 2.52 -3.44
N SER A 301 1.90 1.20 -3.50
CA SER A 301 0.90 0.31 -4.10
C SER A 301 -0.34 0.10 -3.23
N THR A 302 -0.16 0.00 -1.91
CA THR A 302 -1.22 -0.41 -0.97
C THR A 302 -1.89 0.76 -0.25
N VAL A 303 -1.14 1.83 0.05
CA VAL A 303 -1.63 2.95 0.87
C VAL A 303 -1.66 4.26 0.09
N VAL A 304 -0.54 4.65 -0.54
CA VAL A 304 -0.40 5.97 -1.18
C VAL A 304 -1.37 6.13 -2.35
N ILE A 305 -1.23 5.32 -3.40
CA ILE A 305 -2.06 5.44 -4.60
C ILE A 305 -3.56 5.30 -4.24
N PRO A 306 -3.99 4.28 -3.46
CA PRO A 306 -5.40 4.14 -3.10
C PRO A 306 -5.95 5.30 -2.27
N ALA A 307 -5.23 5.81 -1.26
CA ALA A 307 -5.74 6.88 -0.41
C ALA A 307 -5.92 8.19 -1.18
N TRP A 308 -4.88 8.63 -1.87
CA TRP A 308 -4.88 9.91 -2.59
C TRP A 308 -5.87 9.90 -3.77
N LEU A 309 -5.94 8.80 -4.51
CA LEU A 309 -6.89 8.70 -5.61
C LEU A 309 -8.33 8.51 -5.16
N LEU A 310 -8.58 7.88 -4.02
CA LEU A 310 -9.94 7.80 -3.47
C LEU A 310 -10.47 9.19 -3.10
N LEU A 311 -9.62 10.02 -2.46
CA LEU A 311 -9.92 11.41 -2.17
C LEU A 311 -10.18 12.20 -3.47
N TRP A 312 -9.34 12.03 -4.50
CA TRP A 312 -9.49 12.71 -5.78
C TRP A 312 -10.71 12.23 -6.61
N ALA A 313 -11.04 10.95 -6.56
CA ALA A 313 -12.13 10.39 -7.36
C ALA A 313 -13.50 10.74 -6.76
N SER A 314 -13.62 10.75 -5.44
CA SER A 314 -14.90 10.94 -4.75
C SER A 314 -15.20 12.40 -4.44
N SER A 315 -16.01 13.04 -5.30
CA SER A 315 -16.55 14.39 -5.08
C SER A 315 -17.31 14.50 -3.75
N LYS A 316 -18.13 13.50 -3.43
CA LYS A 316 -18.88 13.42 -2.17
C LYS A 316 -17.96 13.39 -0.94
N LEU A 317 -16.88 12.60 -0.95
CA LEU A 317 -15.93 12.58 0.17
C LEU A 317 -15.30 13.96 0.39
N ARG A 318 -14.86 14.61 -0.69
CA ARG A 318 -14.30 15.97 -0.59
C ARG A 318 -15.30 16.98 -0.06
N GLN A 319 -16.56 16.93 -0.49
CA GLN A 319 -17.61 17.82 0.01
C GLN A 319 -17.85 17.61 1.52
N ILE A 320 -17.92 16.36 1.99
CA ILE A 320 -18.10 16.05 3.41
C ILE A 320 -16.88 16.51 4.22
N ILE A 321 -15.67 16.26 3.73
CA ILE A 321 -14.42 16.69 4.39
C ILE A 321 -14.34 18.21 4.43
N ALA A 322 -14.61 18.91 3.32
CA ALA A 322 -14.60 20.36 3.27
C ALA A 322 -15.63 20.97 4.23
N LYS A 323 -16.84 20.40 4.31
CA LYS A 323 -17.86 20.84 5.27
C LYS A 323 -17.42 20.66 6.72
N LYS A 324 -16.76 19.53 7.03
CA LYS A 324 -16.19 19.28 8.37
C LYS A 324 -15.04 20.22 8.70
N LEU A 325 -14.15 20.51 7.75
CA LEU A 325 -13.04 21.45 7.95
C LEU A 325 -13.53 22.90 8.09
N GLN A 326 -14.53 23.32 7.32
CA GLN A 326 -15.17 24.62 7.49
C GLN A 326 -15.84 24.75 8.85
N PHE A 327 -16.44 23.66 9.37
CA PHE A 327 -16.99 23.64 10.72
C PHE A 327 -15.89 23.81 11.79
N VAL A 328 -14.74 23.15 11.63
CA VAL A 328 -13.58 23.33 12.52
C VAL A 328 -13.11 24.79 12.50
N ASN A 329 -13.05 25.42 11.33
CA ASN A 329 -12.67 26.84 11.21
C ASN A 329 -13.73 27.82 11.72
N ARG A 330 -14.96 27.36 12.01
CA ARG A 330 -16.05 28.17 12.58
C ARG A 330 -16.27 27.88 14.07
N LEU A 331 -15.47 27.01 14.70
CA LEU A 331 -15.50 26.89 16.14
C LEU A 331 -15.08 28.26 16.71
N PRO A 332 -15.94 28.91 17.52
CA PRO A 332 -15.64 30.23 18.05
C PRO A 332 -14.31 30.16 18.83
N GLU A 333 -13.47 31.18 18.66
CA GLU A 333 -12.26 31.42 19.46
C GLU A 333 -12.64 31.68 20.94
N HIS A 334 -13.24 30.71 21.62
CA HIS A 334 -13.40 30.70 23.07
C HIS A 334 -12.13 30.19 23.77
N THR A 335 -10.97 30.51 23.20
CA THR A 335 -9.76 30.73 24.01
C THR A 335 -9.98 32.01 24.79
N MET A 336 -10.17 31.84 26.10
CA MET A 336 -10.03 32.88 27.11
C MET A 336 -8.81 33.76 26.80
N PHE A 337 -9.03 34.93 26.22
CA PHE A 337 -8.14 36.05 26.46
C PHE A 337 -8.26 36.40 27.94
N VAL A 338 -7.36 35.87 28.77
CA VAL A 338 -7.01 36.53 30.03
C VAL A 338 -6.39 37.86 29.62
N ARG A 339 -7.27 38.85 29.46
CA ARG A 339 -6.91 40.24 29.22
C ARG A 339 -6.24 40.71 30.50
N GLN A 340 -4.92 40.59 30.57
CA GLN A 340 -4.14 41.33 31.56
C GLN A 340 -4.44 42.81 31.32
N GLN A 341 -5.31 43.39 32.15
CA GLN A 341 -5.54 44.82 32.17
C GLN A 341 -4.30 45.50 32.74
N ILE A 342 -3.32 45.77 31.89
CA ILE A 342 -2.34 46.81 32.19
C ILE A 342 -3.03 48.14 31.89
N LYS A 343 -3.59 48.76 32.93
CA LYS A 343 -4.04 50.16 32.88
C LYS A 343 -2.81 51.04 32.67
N PHE A 344 -2.60 51.54 31.46
CA PHE A 344 -1.77 52.71 31.24
C PHE A 344 -2.58 53.95 31.61
N VAL A 345 -2.15 54.63 32.66
CA VAL A 345 -2.66 55.96 33.05
C VAL A 345 -2.07 56.97 32.06
N SER A 346 -2.90 57.53 31.18
CA SER A 346 -2.52 58.63 30.30
C SER A 346 -2.48 59.95 31.07
N PRO A 347 -1.48 60.83 30.86
CA PRO A 347 -1.41 62.13 31.52
C PRO A 347 -2.55 63.06 31.05
N GLN A 348 -3.26 63.67 31.99
CA GLN A 348 -4.22 64.73 31.70
C GLN A 348 -3.50 65.97 31.18
N THR A 349 -3.81 66.38 29.95
CA THR A 349 -3.45 67.69 29.40
C THR A 349 -4.62 68.64 29.62
N GLN A 350 -4.40 69.69 30.41
CA GLN A 350 -5.39 70.75 30.67
C GLN A 350 -5.54 71.67 29.43
N PRO A 351 -6.76 72.11 29.08
CA PRO A 351 -6.99 73.06 28.00
C PRO A 351 -6.70 74.50 28.46
N ILE A 352 -5.90 75.21 27.65
CA ILE A 352 -5.66 76.65 27.76
C ILE A 352 -6.83 77.38 27.09
N ASN A 353 -7.61 78.12 27.89
CA ASN A 353 -8.61 79.08 27.45
C ASN A 353 -7.96 80.45 27.21
N GLY A 354 -8.27 81.11 26.09
CA GLY A 354 -7.87 82.50 25.82
C GLY A 354 -8.41 82.98 24.46
N ILE A 355 -9.68 83.38 24.40
CA ILE A 355 -10.16 84.77 24.33
C ILE A 355 -9.85 85.44 22.97
N CYS A 356 -10.89 85.52 22.13
CA CYS A 356 -11.01 86.53 21.08
C CYS A 356 -11.66 87.79 21.65
N ARG A 357 -11.02 88.94 21.47
CA ARG A 357 -11.67 90.22 21.21
C ARG A 357 -10.80 91.02 20.25
#